data_AF-X0Y5Y1-F1
#
_entry.id   AF-X0Y5Y1-F1
#
_cell.length_a   1.000
_cell.length_b   1.000
_cell.length_c   1.000
_cell.angle_alpha   90.00
_cell.angle_beta   90.00
_cell.angle_gamma   90.00
#
_symmetry.space_group_name_H-M   'P 1'
#
loop_
_entity.id
_entity.type
_entity.pdbx_description
1 polymer ?
#
loop_
_entity_poly.entity_id
_entity_poly.type
_entity_poly.pdbx_seq_one_letter_code
_entity_poly.pdbx_strand_id
1 'polypeptide(L)'
;FPPILIEIEVERIINRQLQYWQMRGKGLEEYLTSINKTEKELREELQPVATKRVTQSLVLGKVAQEEKIEVADSEIDVEIEEMVKNAAESKDELRKSLNTPQSRESIKQVLIMRKTIQWMVEMTREPKINIEVPQKEEQG
;
A
#
# COMPACT_ATOMS: atom_id res chain seq x y z
N PHE A 1 19.02 -2.67 6.73
CA PHE A 1 18.79 -2.53 5.28
C PHE A 1 19.67 -1.41 4.75
N PRO A 2 20.06 -1.41 3.45
CA PRO A 2 21.02 -0.43 2.95
C PRO A 2 20.44 1.00 2.90
N PRO A 3 21.23 2.04 3.21
CA PRO A 3 20.75 3.44 3.27
C PRO A 3 20.09 3.94 1.99
N ILE A 4 20.53 3.45 0.83
CA ILE A 4 19.98 3.80 -0.49
C ILE A 4 18.47 3.56 -0.60
N LEU A 5 17.91 2.60 0.14
CA LEU A 5 16.46 2.38 0.16
C LEU A 5 15.69 3.56 0.78
N ILE A 6 16.31 4.26 1.72
CA ILE A 6 15.74 5.45 2.33
C ILE A 6 15.73 6.58 1.31
N GLU A 7 16.84 6.79 0.60
CA GLU A 7 16.95 7.81 -0.45
C GLU A 7 15.92 7.59 -1.56
N ILE A 8 15.76 6.33 -2.01
CA ILE A 8 14.74 5.95 -3.00
C ILE A 8 13.33 6.25 -2.48
N GLU A 9 13.03 5.99 -1.20
CA GLU A 9 11.70 6.29 -0.65
C GLU A 9 11.48 7.80 -0.45
N VAL A 10 12.51 8.57 -0.05
CA VAL A 10 12.43 10.04 -0.02
C VAL A 10 12.08 10.56 -1.41
N GLU A 11 12.79 10.09 -2.43
CA GLU A 11 12.54 10.46 -3.82
C GLU A 11 11.13 10.08 -4.27
N ARG A 12 10.66 8.88 -3.89
CA ARG A 12 9.28 8.44 -4.17
C ARG A 12 8.24 9.32 -3.48
N ILE A 13 8.48 9.77 -2.24
CA ILE A 13 7.58 10.67 -1.52
C ILE A 13 7.49 12.02 -2.24
N ILE A 14 8.64 12.61 -2.61
CA ILE A 14 8.70 13.88 -3.34
C ILE A 14 7.97 13.75 -4.68
N ASN A 15 8.28 12.73 -5.48
CA ASN A 15 7.66 12.55 -6.79
C ASN A 15 6.14 12.37 -6.72
N ARG A 16 5.63 11.65 -5.72
CA ARG A 16 4.17 11.55 -5.50
C ARG A 16 3.55 12.90 -5.18
N GLN A 17 4.20 13.71 -4.35
CA GLN A 17 3.72 15.06 -4.07
C GLN A 17 3.72 15.89 -5.36
N LEU A 18 4.83 15.87 -6.12
CA LEU A 18 4.96 16.60 -7.38
C LEU A 18 3.92 16.22 -8.42
N GLN A 19 3.57 14.94 -8.55
CA GLN A 19 2.50 14.53 -9.47
C GLN A 19 1.19 15.27 -9.21
N TYR A 20 0.81 15.47 -7.94
CA TYR A 20 -0.38 16.27 -7.59
C TYR A 20 -0.24 17.76 -7.96
N TRP A 21 0.97 18.32 -7.92
CA TRP A 21 1.24 19.72 -8.29
C TRP A 21 1.33 19.92 -9.81
N GLN A 22 1.93 18.97 -10.53
CA GLN A 22 2.01 18.97 -11.99
C GLN A 22 0.62 18.89 -12.63
N MET A 23 -0.32 18.16 -12.02
CA MET A 23 -1.73 18.18 -12.44
C MET A 23 -2.37 19.58 -12.35
N ARG A 24 -1.79 20.50 -11.57
CA ARG A 24 -2.20 21.91 -11.46
C ARG A 24 -1.30 22.86 -12.27
N GLY A 25 -0.44 22.31 -13.13
CA GLY A 25 0.49 23.07 -13.98
C GLY A 25 1.67 23.70 -13.23
N LYS A 26 2.03 23.18 -12.04
CA LYS A 26 3.12 23.70 -11.21
C LYS A 26 4.27 22.69 -11.10
N GLY A 27 5.51 23.17 -11.13
CA GLY A 27 6.72 22.35 -11.01
C GLY A 27 7.24 22.20 -9.57
N LEU A 28 8.42 21.61 -9.45
CA LEU A 28 9.12 21.42 -8.16
C LEU A 28 9.54 22.76 -7.54
N GLU A 29 9.98 23.72 -8.34
CA GLU A 29 10.42 25.03 -7.86
C GLU A 29 9.28 25.82 -7.20
N GLU A 30 8.08 25.80 -7.81
CA GLU A 30 6.90 26.44 -7.22
C GLU A 30 6.42 25.70 -5.97
N TYR A 31 6.55 24.37 -5.94
CA TYR A 31 6.22 23.59 -4.75
C TYR A 31 7.13 23.97 -3.57
N LEU A 32 8.45 23.96 -3.79
CA LEU A 32 9.45 24.35 -2.79
C LEU A 32 9.24 25.79 -2.30
N THR A 33 8.96 26.71 -3.22
CA THR A 33 8.61 28.10 -2.90
C THR A 33 7.35 28.17 -2.02
N SER A 34 6.32 27.37 -2.33
CA SER A 34 5.05 27.38 -1.59
C SER A 34 5.19 26.92 -0.12
N ILE A 35 6.18 26.07 0.16
CA ILE A 35 6.47 25.58 1.51
C ILE A 35 7.64 26.30 2.17
N ASN A 36 8.25 27.27 1.46
CA ASN A 36 9.42 28.04 1.88
C ASN A 36 10.59 27.14 2.32
N LYS A 37 10.93 26.13 1.50
CA LYS A 37 12.04 25.19 1.77
C LYS A 37 12.88 24.99 0.53
N THR A 38 14.16 24.70 0.76
CA THR A 38 15.04 24.12 -0.24
C THR A 38 14.76 22.63 -0.42
N GLU A 39 15.20 22.05 -1.54
CA GLU A 39 15.10 20.60 -1.76
C GLU A 39 15.84 19.81 -0.67
N LYS A 40 17.00 20.31 -0.23
CA LYS A 40 17.80 19.68 0.82
C LYS A 40 17.03 19.61 2.15
N GLU A 41 16.45 20.72 2.59
CA GLU A 41 15.65 20.77 3.82
C GLU A 41 14.44 19.82 3.74
N LEU A 42 13.75 19.80 2.60
CA LEU A 42 12.65 18.86 2.38
C LEU A 42 13.11 17.40 2.48
N ARG A 43 14.23 17.05 1.86
CA ARG A 43 14.79 15.68 1.92
C ARG A 43 15.16 15.28 3.34
N GLU A 44 15.79 16.18 4.11
CA GLU A 44 16.17 15.95 5.50
C GLU A 44 14.94 15.69 6.39
N GLU A 45 13.86 16.46 6.21
CA GLU A 45 12.60 16.25 6.93
C GLU A 45 11.89 14.95 6.55
N LEU A 46 12.00 14.53 5.29
CA LEU A 46 11.38 13.31 4.81
C LEU A 46 12.16 12.05 5.18
N GLN A 47 13.45 12.17 5.51
CA GLN A 47 14.31 11.05 5.89
C GLN A 47 13.71 10.15 7.00
N PRO A 48 13.24 10.68 8.15
CA PRO A 48 12.68 9.84 9.21
C PRO A 48 11.39 9.14 8.78
N VAL A 49 10.56 9.81 7.97
CA VAL A 49 9.32 9.23 7.43
C VAL A 49 9.64 8.10 6.45
N ALA A 50 10.59 8.32 5.54
CA ALA A 50 11.07 7.32 4.60
C ALA A 50 11.67 6.10 5.32
N THR A 51 12.50 6.34 6.34
CA THR A 51 13.09 5.28 7.17
C THR A 51 12.01 4.40 7.81
N LYS A 52 10.97 5.02 8.39
CA LYS A 52 9.84 4.29 8.98
C LYS A 52 9.11 3.45 7.93
N ARG A 53 8.82 4.02 6.76
CA ARG A 53 8.12 3.32 5.67
C ARG A 53 8.92 2.14 5.12
N VAL A 54 10.22 2.31 4.88
CA VAL A 54 11.11 1.25 4.43
C VAL A 54 11.14 0.13 5.48
N THR A 55 11.29 0.47 6.75
CA THR A 55 11.29 -0.50 7.84
C THR A 55 9.99 -1.29 7.89
N GLN A 56 8.84 -0.61 7.84
CA GLN A 56 7.51 -1.25 7.84
C GLN A 56 7.32 -2.17 6.65
N SER A 57 7.70 -1.73 5.45
CA SER A 57 7.61 -2.54 4.23
C SER A 57 8.44 -3.82 4.33
N LEU A 58 9.66 -3.72 4.86
CA LEU A 58 10.54 -4.87 5.06
C LEU A 58 9.99 -5.85 6.11
N VAL A 59 9.45 -5.33 7.22
CA VAL A 59 8.83 -6.17 8.26
C VAL A 59 7.63 -6.90 7.68
N LEU A 60 6.72 -6.20 7.02
CA LEU A 60 5.52 -6.83 6.44
C LEU A 60 5.88 -7.80 5.32
N GLY A 61 6.85 -7.48 4.46
CA GLY A 61 7.34 -8.41 3.45
C GLY A 61 7.94 -9.69 4.06
N LYS A 62 8.64 -9.56 5.19
CA LYS A 62 9.19 -10.71 5.91
C LYS A 62 8.08 -11.59 6.52
N VAL A 63 7.06 -10.98 7.11
CA VAL A 63 5.88 -11.71 7.63
C VAL A 63 5.16 -12.43 6.48
N ALA A 64 4.91 -11.74 5.36
CA ALA A 64 4.29 -12.33 4.19
C ALA A 64 5.02 -13.57 3.69
N GLN A 65 6.36 -13.51 3.66
CA GLN A 65 7.20 -14.63 3.27
C GLN A 65 7.11 -15.81 4.26
N GLU A 66 7.21 -15.54 5.57
CA GLU A 66 7.22 -16.59 6.60
C GLU A 66 5.87 -17.31 6.69
N GLU A 67 4.78 -16.56 6.60
CA GLU A 67 3.40 -17.07 6.64
C GLU A 67 2.89 -17.53 5.27
N LYS A 68 3.73 -17.46 4.23
CA LYS A 68 3.42 -17.89 2.86
C LYS A 68 2.14 -17.24 2.31
N ILE A 69 2.04 -15.93 2.53
CA ILE A 69 0.91 -15.15 2.03
C ILE A 69 1.08 -14.94 0.53
N GLU A 70 0.18 -15.57 -0.23
CA GLU A 70 0.19 -15.52 -1.68
C GLU A 70 -1.05 -14.81 -2.23
N VAL A 71 -0.92 -14.33 -3.47
CA VAL A 71 -1.99 -13.70 -4.24
C VAL A 71 -2.09 -14.46 -5.55
N ALA A 72 -3.27 -15.01 -5.83
CA ALA A 72 -3.56 -15.70 -7.07
C ALA A 72 -3.76 -14.70 -8.21
N ASP A 73 -3.50 -15.12 -9.45
CA ASP A 73 -3.68 -14.26 -10.62
C ASP A 73 -5.12 -13.74 -10.76
N SER A 74 -6.11 -14.56 -10.36
CA SER A 74 -7.53 -14.16 -10.35
C SER A 74 -7.82 -13.00 -9.41
N GLU A 75 -7.08 -12.88 -8.30
CA GLU A 75 -7.25 -11.76 -7.37
C GLU A 75 -6.66 -10.47 -7.94
N ILE A 76 -5.57 -10.58 -8.70
CA ILE A 76 -5.00 -9.46 -9.46
C ILE A 76 -6.00 -9.01 -10.52
N ASP A 77 -6.64 -9.95 -11.23
CA ASP A 77 -7.67 -9.63 -12.24
C ASP A 77 -8.86 -8.91 -11.61
N VAL A 78 -9.33 -9.37 -10.45
CA VAL A 78 -10.41 -8.71 -9.70
C VAL A 78 -10.02 -7.28 -9.31
N GLU A 79 -8.83 -7.06 -8.73
CA GLU A 79 -8.37 -5.72 -8.37
C GLU A 79 -8.28 -4.81 -9.60
N ILE A 80 -7.77 -5.30 -10.73
CA ILE A 80 -7.71 -4.52 -11.99
C ILE A 80 -9.11 -4.11 -12.43
N GLU A 81 -10.08 -5.04 -12.41
CA GLU A 81 -11.46 -4.73 -12.78
C GLU A 81 -12.10 -3.72 -11.82
N GLU A 82 -11.80 -3.79 -10.52
CA GLU A 82 -12.26 -2.78 -9.54
C GLU A 82 -11.66 -1.40 -9.81
N MET A 83 -10.35 -1.31 -10.09
CA MET A 83 -9.68 -0.06 -10.46
C MET A 83 -10.29 0.54 -11.74
N VAL A 84 -10.59 -0.28 -12.74
CA VAL A 84 -11.19 0.16 -14.02
C VAL A 84 -12.64 0.59 -13.85
N LYS A 85 -13.43 -0.11 -13.01
CA LYS A 85 -14.83 0.27 -12.73
C LYS A 85 -14.94 1.68 -12.15
N ASN A 86 -14.00 2.03 -11.26
CA ASN A 86 -13.94 3.33 -10.59
C ASN A 86 -13.39 4.46 -11.46
N ALA A 87 -12.89 4.17 -12.67
CA ALA A 87 -12.40 5.19 -13.59
C ALA A 87 -13.56 5.92 -14.29
N ALA A 88 -13.45 7.25 -14.37
CA ALA A 88 -14.44 8.11 -15.01
C ALA A 88 -14.51 7.91 -16.54
N GLU A 89 -13.36 7.77 -17.20
CA GLU A 89 -13.23 7.61 -18.65
C GLU A 89 -12.08 6.66 -19.01
N SER A 90 -11.96 6.30 -20.30
CA SER A 90 -10.83 5.53 -20.86
C SER A 90 -10.57 4.16 -20.22
N LYS A 91 -11.64 3.45 -19.85
CA LYS A 91 -11.59 2.15 -19.16
C LYS A 91 -10.76 1.10 -19.89
N ASP A 92 -10.86 1.03 -21.21
CA ASP A 92 -10.14 0.03 -21.99
C ASP A 92 -8.64 0.31 -22.07
N GLU A 93 -8.24 1.57 -22.22
CA GLU A 93 -6.83 1.98 -22.20
C GLU A 93 -6.22 1.81 -20.81
N LEU A 94 -6.97 2.16 -19.76
CA LEU A 94 -6.56 1.91 -18.38
C LEU A 94 -6.37 0.42 -18.12
N ARG A 95 -7.32 -0.42 -18.55
CA ARG A 95 -7.23 -1.87 -18.41
C ARG A 95 -5.99 -2.43 -19.10
N LYS A 96 -5.66 -1.99 -20.32
CA LYS A 96 -4.44 -2.40 -21.03
C LYS A 96 -3.19 -2.02 -20.24
N SER A 97 -3.12 -0.79 -19.73
CA SER A 97 -1.98 -0.30 -18.94
C SER A 97 -1.77 -1.09 -17.64
N LEU A 98 -2.87 -1.41 -16.94
CA LEU A 98 -2.83 -2.20 -15.69
C LEU A 98 -2.49 -3.68 -15.93
N ASN A 99 -2.72 -4.20 -17.14
CA ASN A 99 -2.43 -5.58 -17.50
C ASN A 99 -0.99 -5.83 -18.00
N THR A 100 -0.13 -4.81 -18.04
CA THR A 100 1.29 -5.05 -18.33
C THR A 100 1.95 -5.88 -17.22
N PRO A 101 2.98 -6.70 -17.52
CA PRO A 101 3.66 -7.52 -16.51
C PRO A 101 4.15 -6.69 -15.30
N GLN A 102 4.66 -5.49 -15.56
CA GLN A 102 5.16 -4.57 -14.53
C GLN A 102 4.03 -4.03 -13.65
N SER A 103 2.90 -3.65 -14.24
CA SER A 103 1.72 -3.19 -13.50
C SER A 103 1.11 -4.32 -12.66
N ARG A 104 0.96 -5.51 -13.24
CA ARG A 104 0.43 -6.69 -12.53
C ARG A 104 1.30 -7.08 -11.35
N GLU A 105 2.62 -7.07 -11.51
CA GLU A 105 3.53 -7.33 -10.39
C GLU A 105 3.40 -6.27 -9.30
N SER A 106 3.28 -4.99 -9.68
CA SER A 106 3.07 -3.90 -8.72
C SER A 106 1.76 -4.08 -7.93
N ILE A 107 0.68 -4.47 -8.61
CA ILE A 107 -0.62 -4.76 -7.98
C ILE A 107 -0.50 -5.97 -7.04
N LYS A 108 0.16 -7.04 -7.48
CA LYS A 108 0.42 -8.22 -6.65
C LYS A 108 1.12 -7.85 -5.34
N GLN A 109 2.16 -7.03 -5.39
CA GLN A 109 2.89 -6.59 -4.19
C GLN A 109 1.99 -5.79 -3.23
N VAL A 110 1.11 -4.94 -3.76
CA VAL A 110 0.11 -4.21 -2.94
C VAL A 110 -0.88 -5.17 -2.29
N LEU A 111 -1.38 -6.17 -3.03
CA LEU A 111 -2.31 -7.16 -2.52
C LEU A 111 -1.68 -8.05 -1.43
N ILE A 112 -0.44 -8.50 -1.62
CA ILE A 112 0.31 -9.24 -0.59
C ILE A 112 0.41 -8.42 0.70
N MET A 113 0.75 -7.14 0.57
CA MET A 113 0.87 -6.23 1.71
C MET A 113 -0.46 -6.06 2.46
N ARG A 114 -1.56 -5.86 1.72
CA ARG A 114 -2.92 -5.75 2.29
C ARG A 114 -3.33 -7.03 3.02
N LYS A 115 -3.14 -8.19 2.39
CA LYS A 115 -3.43 -9.50 2.99
C LYS A 115 -2.61 -9.75 4.25
N THR A 116 -1.34 -9.36 4.24
CA THR A 116 -0.46 -9.49 5.42
C THR A 116 -1.00 -8.70 6.60
N ILE A 117 -1.39 -7.45 6.38
CA ILE A 117 -1.98 -6.62 7.44
C ILE A 117 -3.32 -7.24 7.92
N GLN A 118 -4.16 -7.70 6.99
CA GLN A 118 -5.42 -8.36 7.34
C GLN A 118 -5.20 -9.59 8.21
N TRP A 119 -4.28 -10.47 7.82
CA TRP A 119 -3.91 -11.66 8.58
C TRP A 119 -3.42 -11.29 9.99
N MET A 120 -2.55 -10.28 10.13
CA MET A 120 -2.09 -9.81 11.45
C MET A 120 -3.25 -9.29 12.32
N VAL A 121 -4.22 -8.59 11.73
CA VAL A 121 -5.41 -8.10 12.45
C VAL A 121 -6.33 -9.26 12.85
N GLU A 122 -6.50 -10.27 12.00
CA GLU A 122 -7.29 -11.46 12.31
C GLU A 122 -6.68 -12.31 13.43
N MET A 123 -5.35 -12.43 13.46
CA MET A 123 -4.62 -13.15 14.52
C MET A 123 -4.62 -12.41 15.88
N THR A 124 -4.81 -11.09 15.88
CA THR A 124 -4.80 -10.26 17.11
C THR A 124 -6.20 -10.03 17.69
N ARG A 125 -7.26 -10.30 16.91
CA ARG A 125 -8.63 -10.39 17.42
C ARG A 125 -8.78 -11.77 18.04
N GLU A 126 -9.02 -11.83 19.36
CA GLU A 126 -9.28 -13.10 20.05
C GLU A 126 -10.27 -13.98 19.25
N PRO A 127 -10.10 -15.32 19.22
CA PRO A 127 -11.10 -16.19 18.62
C PRO A 127 -12.44 -15.88 19.27
N LYS A 128 -13.47 -15.58 18.47
CA LYS A 128 -14.84 -15.43 18.97
C LYS A 128 -15.15 -16.69 19.79
N ILE A 129 -15.14 -16.57 21.12
CA ILE A 129 -15.55 -17.65 22.00
C ILE A 129 -17.01 -17.90 21.65
N ASN A 130 -17.28 -19.00 20.94
CA ASN A 130 -18.62 -19.46 20.70
C ASN A 130 -19.11 -20.03 22.03
N ILE A 131 -19.71 -19.17 22.85
CA ILE A 131 -20.30 -19.61 24.12
C ILE A 131 -21.57 -20.37 23.74
N GLU A 132 -21.48 -21.68 23.59
CA GLU A 132 -22.66 -22.54 23.63
C GLU A 132 -23.28 -22.38 25.02
N VAL A 133 -24.38 -21.64 25.07
CA VAL A 133 -25.18 -21.53 26.30
C VAL A 133 -25.81 -22.91 26.53
N PRO A 134 -25.55 -23.58 27.68
CA PRO A 134 -26.18 -24.85 27.96
C PRO A 134 -27.68 -24.63 28.07
N GLN A 135 -28.48 -25.37 27.30
CA GLN A 135 -29.92 -25.38 27.49
C GLN A 135 -30.21 -25.89 28.91
N LYS A 136 -30.83 -25.06 29.74
CA LYS A 136 -31.39 -25.50 31.01
C LYS A 136 -32.47 -26.54 30.71
N GLU A 137 -32.17 -27.79 31.02
CA GLU A 137 -33.18 -28.76 31.40
C GLU A 137 -33.76 -28.31 32.74
N GLU A 138 -34.98 -27.74 32.73
CA GLU A 138 -35.84 -27.74 33.91
C GLU A 138 -36.99 -28.72 33.62
N GLN A 139 -36.72 -29.98 33.98
CA GLN A 139 -37.73 -30.96 34.35
C GLN A 139 -38.18 -30.65 35.79
N GLY A 140 -39.49 -30.63 36.06
CA GLY A 140 -40.06 -30.61 37.40
C GLY A 140 -41.29 -29.73 37.53
#